data_AF-A0A955K951-F1
#
_entry.id   AF-A0A955K951-F1
#
_cell.length_a   1.000
_cell.length_b   1.000
_cell.length_c   1.000
_cell.angle_alpha   90.00
_cell.angle_beta   90.00
_cell.angle_gamma   90.00
#
_symmetry.space_group_name_H-M   'P 1'
#
loop_
_entity.id
_entity.type
_entity.pdbx_description
1 polymer ?
#
loop_
_entity_poly.entity_id
_entity_poly.type
_entity_poly.pdbx_seq_one_letter_code
_entity_poly.pdbx_strand_id
1 'polypeptide(L)'
;MKSLITHCRNFKSEFDGFADRPQGIVPQELKEDKWQETEAVVAFITVEDRDRIKEVSQLMVEELYLIANEFGRKKVVLIPFAHLSSNIANYKDALSFLDYLEEGLKQKELDITRVHFGSHKSLLLDIPGHTGNIRFREF
;
A
#
# COMPACT_ATOMS: atom_id res chain seq x y z
N MET A 1 7.84 7.18 7.54
CA MET A 1 6.83 6.47 6.69
C MET A 1 5.62 6.13 7.52
N LYS A 2 4.41 6.27 6.96
CA LYS A 2 3.15 5.94 7.65
C LYS A 2 2.33 4.93 6.87
N SER A 3 1.73 3.98 7.58
CA SER A 3 0.83 3.00 6.97
C SER A 3 -0.39 2.68 7.82
N LEU A 4 -1.54 2.50 7.16
CA LEU A 4 -2.74 1.94 7.73
C LEU A 4 -2.96 0.56 7.10
N ILE A 5 -2.94 -0.48 7.93
CA ILE A 5 -2.93 -1.88 7.51
C ILE A 5 -4.18 -2.56 8.04
N THR A 6 -4.84 -3.36 7.20
CA THR A 6 -6.02 -4.14 7.59
C THR A 6 -6.01 -5.47 6.85
N HIS A 7 -6.78 -6.45 7.32
CA HIS A 7 -7.11 -7.63 6.51
C HIS A 7 -8.57 -7.52 6.07
N CYS A 8 -8.81 -7.83 4.81
CA CYS A 8 -10.09 -7.71 4.16
C CYS A 8 -10.55 -9.07 3.64
N ARG A 9 -11.85 -9.34 3.77
CA ARG A 9 -12.50 -10.45 3.06
C ARG A 9 -12.61 -10.15 1.58
N ASN A 10 -13.00 -8.92 1.26
CA ASN A 10 -13.15 -8.42 -0.10
C ASN A 10 -12.52 -7.04 -0.20
N PHE A 11 -11.65 -6.87 -1.19
CA PHE A 11 -11.06 -5.60 -1.58
C PHE A 11 -11.41 -5.33 -3.05
N LYS A 12 -11.82 -4.09 -3.35
CA LYS A 12 -11.90 -3.59 -4.72
C LYS A 12 -11.38 -2.16 -4.81
N SER A 13 -10.75 -1.84 -5.92
CA SER A 13 -10.43 -0.47 -6.30
C SER A 13 -10.61 -0.27 -7.79
N GLU A 14 -11.13 0.88 -8.19
CA GLU A 14 -11.23 1.27 -9.59
C GLU A 14 -10.59 2.65 -9.79
N PHE A 15 -9.89 2.82 -10.91
CA PHE A 15 -9.31 4.09 -11.33
C PHE A 15 -10.42 5.10 -11.63
N ASP A 16 -10.28 6.31 -11.10
CA ASP A 16 -11.26 7.40 -11.23
C ASP A 16 -10.59 8.71 -11.74
N GLY A 17 -9.50 8.57 -12.49
CA GLY A 17 -8.75 9.70 -13.06
C GLY A 17 -7.37 9.89 -12.44
N PHE A 18 -6.52 10.61 -13.17
CA PHE A 18 -5.18 10.97 -12.72
C PHE A 18 -5.25 12.02 -11.61
N ALA A 19 -4.42 11.84 -10.58
CA ALA A 19 -4.29 12.81 -9.51
C ALA A 19 -3.32 13.93 -9.92
N ASP A 20 -3.66 15.16 -9.54
CA ASP A 20 -2.81 16.35 -9.67
C ASP A 20 -2.14 16.76 -8.34
N ARG A 21 -2.40 16.00 -7.27
CA ARG A 21 -1.89 16.23 -5.92
C ARG A 21 -1.27 14.96 -5.31
N PRO A 22 -0.24 15.08 -4.45
CA PRO A 22 0.44 16.32 -4.04
C PRO A 22 1.20 17.02 -5.19
N GLN A 23 1.59 18.27 -4.99
CA GLN A 23 2.29 19.06 -6.02
C GLN A 23 3.55 18.34 -6.51
N GLY A 24 3.73 18.26 -7.83
CA GLY A 24 4.86 17.56 -8.43
C GLY A 24 4.68 16.05 -8.56
N ILE A 25 3.47 15.52 -8.32
CA ILE A 25 3.15 14.14 -8.64
C ILE A 25 3.24 13.90 -10.15
N VAL A 26 3.81 12.75 -10.52
CA VAL A 26 3.77 12.22 -11.88
C VAL A 26 3.07 10.87 -11.79
N PRO A 27 1.80 10.76 -12.24
CA PRO A 27 1.10 9.49 -12.29
C PRO A 27 1.85 8.47 -13.15
N GLN A 28 1.73 7.19 -12.79
CA GLN A 28 2.23 6.13 -13.65
C GLN A 28 1.33 5.99 -14.90
N GLU A 29 1.85 5.31 -15.92
CA GLU A 29 1.03 4.92 -17.07
C GLU A 29 -0.06 3.95 -16.63
N LEU A 30 -1.30 4.20 -17.08
CA LEU A 30 -2.43 3.34 -16.77
C LEU A 30 -2.36 2.04 -17.59
N LYS A 31 -2.11 0.92 -16.91
CA LYS A 31 -2.10 -0.42 -17.51
C LYS A 31 -3.36 -1.23 -17.20
N GLU A 32 -3.92 -0.99 -16.02
CA GLU A 32 -5.12 -1.62 -15.48
C GLU A 32 -5.93 -0.53 -14.80
N ASP A 33 -7.26 -0.64 -14.85
CA ASP A 33 -8.18 0.34 -14.26
C ASP A 33 -9.01 -0.24 -13.11
N LYS A 34 -8.86 -1.54 -12.80
CA LYS A 34 -9.60 -2.24 -11.74
C LYS A 34 -8.72 -3.27 -11.03
N TRP A 35 -8.83 -3.31 -9.71
CA TRP A 35 -8.15 -4.27 -8.85
C TRP A 35 -9.16 -4.90 -7.90
N GLN A 36 -9.05 -6.21 -7.71
CA GLN A 36 -9.91 -6.93 -6.78
C GLN A 36 -9.13 -8.05 -6.11
N GLU A 37 -9.32 -8.23 -4.81
CA GLU A 37 -8.74 -9.34 -4.06
C GLU A 37 -9.71 -9.84 -2.99
N THR A 38 -9.55 -11.11 -2.63
CA THR A 38 -10.28 -11.75 -1.54
C THR A 38 -9.30 -12.28 -0.51
N GLU A 39 -9.64 -12.22 0.78
CA GLU A 39 -8.83 -12.72 1.89
C GLU A 39 -7.38 -12.18 1.84
N ALA A 40 -7.23 -10.86 1.79
CA ALA A 40 -5.96 -10.17 1.59
C ALA A 40 -5.63 -9.21 2.74
N VAL A 41 -4.34 -9.00 3.01
CA VAL A 41 -3.88 -7.85 3.79
C VAL A 41 -3.83 -6.64 2.87
N VAL A 42 -4.41 -5.52 3.28
CA VAL A 42 -4.44 -4.27 2.53
C VAL A 42 -3.64 -3.23 3.31
N ALA A 43 -2.67 -2.61 2.64
CA ALA A 43 -1.79 -1.60 3.21
C ALA A 43 -1.93 -0.27 2.47
N PHE A 44 -2.49 0.74 3.13
CA PHE A 44 -2.41 2.13 2.70
C PHE A 44 -1.05 2.68 3.08
N ILE A 45 -0.33 3.26 2.13
CA ILE A 45 1.08 3.63 2.32
C ILE A 45 1.29 5.11 1.97
N THR A 46 1.84 5.86 2.93
CA THR A 46 2.39 7.19 2.72
C THR A 46 3.89 7.17 3.02
N VAL A 47 4.70 7.44 2.00
CA VAL A 47 6.15 7.64 2.17
C VAL A 47 6.39 9.10 2.55
N GLU A 48 7.22 9.33 3.56
CA GLU A 48 7.51 10.65 4.10
C GLU A 48 8.86 11.19 3.62
N ASP A 49 8.97 12.51 3.55
CA ASP A 49 10.23 13.17 3.24
C ASP A 49 11.32 12.75 4.24
N ARG A 50 12.53 12.50 3.72
CA ARG A 50 13.71 11.99 4.45
C ARG A 50 13.60 10.55 4.98
N ASP A 51 12.57 9.79 4.60
CA ASP A 51 12.57 8.35 4.84
C ASP A 51 13.80 7.69 4.20
N ARG A 52 14.48 6.81 4.96
CA ARG A 52 15.54 5.96 4.44
C ARG A 52 14.92 4.82 3.65
N ILE A 53 14.54 5.12 2.40
CA ILE A 53 13.65 4.33 1.55
C ILE A 53 13.90 2.81 1.64
N LYS A 54 15.13 2.35 1.41
CA LYS A 54 15.46 0.92 1.42
C LYS A 54 15.36 0.29 2.81
N GLU A 55 15.73 1.00 3.85
CA GLU A 55 15.68 0.48 5.23
C GLU A 55 14.22 0.40 5.70
N VAL A 56 13.46 1.47 5.47
CA VAL A 56 12.06 1.56 5.86
C VAL A 56 11.19 0.60 5.06
N SER A 57 11.50 0.35 3.78
CA SER A 57 10.79 -0.66 2.99
C SER A 57 11.00 -2.06 3.56
N GLN A 58 12.21 -2.40 4.02
CA GLN A 58 12.49 -3.69 4.66
C GLN A 58 11.74 -3.86 5.99
N LEU A 59 11.66 -2.81 6.81
CA LEU A 59 10.83 -2.85 8.03
C LEU A 59 9.35 -3.08 7.71
N MET A 60 8.85 -2.46 6.63
CA MET A 60 7.47 -2.66 6.18
C MET A 60 7.23 -4.06 5.59
N VAL A 61 8.22 -4.65 4.91
CA VAL A 61 8.15 -6.05 4.43
C VAL A 61 7.93 -6.99 5.61
N GLU A 62 8.75 -6.86 6.66
CA GLU A 62 8.62 -7.73 7.84
C GLU A 62 7.29 -7.52 8.56
N GLU A 63 6.83 -6.27 8.71
CA GLU A 63 5.54 -5.99 9.34
C GLU A 63 4.37 -6.61 8.57
N LEU A 64 4.33 -6.44 7.25
CA LEU A 64 3.27 -7.02 6.42
C LEU A 64 3.35 -8.55 6.40
N TYR A 65 4.54 -9.12 6.39
CA TYR A 65 4.72 -10.57 6.48
C TYR A 65 4.20 -11.13 7.81
N LEU A 66 4.48 -10.46 8.93
CA LEU A 66 3.96 -10.86 10.24
C LEU A 66 2.44 -10.79 10.29
N ILE A 67 1.84 -9.69 9.80
CA ILE A 67 0.38 -9.52 9.75
C ILE A 67 -0.28 -10.54 8.82
N ALA A 68 0.33 -10.78 7.66
CA ALA A 68 -0.14 -11.79 6.71
C ALA A 68 -0.17 -13.18 7.33
N ASN A 69 0.89 -13.58 8.05
CA ASN A 69 0.93 -14.85 8.77
C ASN A 69 -0.07 -14.93 9.92
N GLU A 70 -0.23 -13.85 10.71
CA GLU A 70 -1.20 -13.79 11.80
C GLU A 70 -2.62 -14.07 11.32
N PHE A 71 -3.00 -13.51 10.18
CA PHE A 71 -4.33 -13.69 9.60
C PHE A 71 -4.40 -14.83 8.57
N GLY A 72 -3.32 -15.57 8.34
CA GLY A 72 -3.26 -16.66 7.37
C GLY A 72 -3.55 -16.22 5.92
N ARG A 73 -3.06 -15.04 5.52
CA ARG A 73 -3.28 -14.46 4.19
C ARG A 73 -2.01 -14.57 3.34
N LYS A 74 -2.16 -14.99 2.08
CA LYS A 74 -1.07 -15.00 1.11
C LYS A 74 -1.01 -13.75 0.24
N LYS A 75 -2.12 -13.03 0.17
CA LYS A 75 -2.30 -11.88 -0.72
C LYS A 75 -2.10 -10.58 0.03
N VAL A 76 -1.34 -9.67 -0.56
CA VAL A 76 -1.10 -8.33 -0.04
C VAL A 76 -1.43 -7.30 -1.11
N VAL A 77 -2.29 -6.34 -0.76
CA VAL A 77 -2.64 -5.20 -1.59
C VAL A 77 -1.89 -3.97 -1.11
N LEU A 78 -1.10 -3.37 -1.99
CA LEU A 78 -0.39 -2.12 -1.73
C LEU A 78 -1.17 -0.96 -2.34
N ILE A 79 -1.59 0.00 -1.51
CA ILE A 79 -2.34 1.18 -1.93
C ILE A 79 -1.48 2.42 -1.70
N PRO A 80 -0.92 3.03 -2.76
CA PRO A 80 -0.31 4.35 -2.65
C PRO A 80 -1.36 5.37 -2.20
N PHE A 81 -1.16 5.95 -1.03
CA PHE A 81 -2.16 6.77 -0.36
C PHE A 81 -1.46 7.91 0.38
N ALA A 82 -1.43 9.11 -0.21
CA ALA A 82 -0.65 10.23 0.31
C ALA A 82 -1.22 10.88 1.58
N HIS A 83 -2.43 10.50 2.02
CA HIS A 83 -3.20 11.25 3.01
C HIS A 83 -2.84 10.96 4.48
N LEU A 84 -1.94 10.01 4.78
CA LEU A 84 -1.60 9.69 6.18
C LEU A 84 -0.54 10.63 6.76
N SER A 85 0.10 11.46 5.94
CA SER A 85 1.11 12.43 6.38
C SER A 85 0.95 13.77 5.68
N SER A 86 1.37 14.83 6.37
CA SER A 86 1.58 16.15 5.77
C SER A 86 3.01 16.35 5.23
N ASN A 87 3.95 15.46 5.58
CA ASN A 87 5.36 15.53 5.18
C ASN A 87 5.68 14.46 4.13
N ILE A 88 5.01 14.51 2.97
CA ILE A 88 5.05 13.46 1.96
C ILE A 88 6.34 13.55 1.13
N ALA A 89 6.96 12.41 0.82
CA ALA A 89 8.12 12.33 -0.06
C ALA A 89 7.79 12.74 -1.50
N ASN A 90 8.83 13.02 -2.30
CA ASN A 90 8.65 13.22 -3.73
C ASN A 90 8.23 11.90 -4.42
N TYR A 91 7.62 12.00 -5.61
CA TYR A 91 7.06 10.84 -6.30
C TYR A 91 8.09 9.76 -6.64
N LYS A 92 9.36 10.13 -6.91
CA LYS A 92 10.42 9.16 -7.25
C LYS A 92 10.78 8.29 -6.05
N ASP A 93 10.87 8.89 -4.87
CA ASP A 93 11.15 8.18 -3.63
C ASP A 93 9.96 7.28 -3.25
N ALA A 94 8.73 7.77 -3.44
CA ALA A 94 7.53 6.96 -3.20
C ALA A 94 7.45 5.74 -4.13
N LEU A 95 7.75 5.92 -5.42
CA LEU A 95 7.81 4.80 -6.39
C LEU A 95 8.92 3.82 -6.03
N SER A 96 10.12 4.32 -5.73
CA SER A 96 11.27 3.49 -5.34
C SER A 96 10.96 2.67 -4.09
N PHE A 97 10.31 3.27 -3.09
CA PHE A 97 9.84 2.56 -1.89
C PHE A 97 8.90 1.42 -2.24
N LEU A 98 7.88 1.68 -3.07
CA LEU A 98 6.90 0.68 -3.46
C LEU A 98 7.54 -0.47 -4.25
N ASP A 99 8.53 -0.17 -5.09
CA ASP A 99 9.27 -1.18 -5.86
C ASP A 99 10.10 -2.09 -4.93
N TYR A 100 10.83 -1.52 -3.96
CA TYR A 100 11.56 -2.31 -2.95
C TYR A 100 10.63 -3.13 -2.05
N LEU A 101 9.49 -2.56 -1.68
CA LEU A 101 8.48 -3.24 -0.86
C LEU A 101 7.89 -4.44 -1.62
N GLU A 102 7.50 -4.25 -2.88
CA GLU A 102 6.96 -5.31 -3.73
C GLU A 102 7.98 -6.43 -3.95
N GLU A 103 9.25 -6.09 -4.23
CA GLU A 103 10.33 -7.07 -4.37
C GLU A 103 10.52 -7.88 -3.08
N GLY A 104 10.64 -7.21 -1.93
CA GLY A 104 10.85 -7.87 -0.64
C GLY A 104 9.69 -8.78 -0.22
N LEU A 105 8.44 -8.38 -0.50
CA LEU A 105 7.27 -9.22 -0.21
C LEU A 105 7.19 -10.43 -1.14
N LYS A 106 7.56 -10.30 -2.42
CA LYS A 106 7.65 -11.44 -3.34
C LYS A 106 8.71 -12.46 -2.89
N GLN A 107 9.83 -12.00 -2.32
CA GLN A 107 10.83 -12.88 -1.72
C GLN A 107 10.32 -13.67 -0.50
N LYS A 108 9.24 -13.19 0.14
CA LYS A 108 8.52 -13.87 1.22
C LYS A 108 7.38 -14.76 0.72
N GLU A 109 7.33 -15.03 -0.60
CA GLU A 109 6.31 -15.87 -1.25
C GLU A 109 4.86 -15.36 -1.08
N LEU A 110 4.69 -14.03 -1.01
CA LEU A 110 3.39 -13.37 -0.98
C LEU A 110 2.96 -12.90 -2.38
N ASP A 111 1.66 -12.99 -2.66
CA ASP A 111 1.04 -12.52 -3.90
C ASP A 111 0.71 -11.04 -3.77
N ILE A 112 1.31 -10.19 -4.62
CA ILE A 112 1.24 -8.73 -4.47
C ILE A 112 0.38 -8.11 -5.56
N THR A 113 -0.62 -7.34 -5.12
CA THR A 113 -1.44 -6.50 -5.99
C THR A 113 -1.19 -5.04 -5.62
N ARG A 114 -0.57 -4.28 -6.52
CA ARG A 114 -0.31 -2.85 -6.31
C ARG A 114 -1.32 -2.02 -7.08
N VAL A 115 -2.09 -1.22 -6.35
CA VAL A 115 -3.03 -0.27 -6.95
C VAL A 115 -2.26 0.86 -7.63
N HIS A 116 -2.82 1.39 -8.72
CA HIS A 116 -2.23 2.47 -9.50
C HIS A 116 -1.75 3.66 -8.65
N PHE A 117 -0.55 4.14 -8.96
CA PHE A 117 0.08 5.28 -8.30
C PHE A 117 -0.29 6.60 -9.00
N GLY A 118 -0.68 7.60 -8.22
CA GLY A 118 -1.03 8.92 -8.74
C GLY A 118 -2.38 8.98 -9.43
N SER A 119 -3.36 8.24 -8.91
CA SER A 119 -4.76 8.33 -9.34
C SER A 119 -5.71 8.60 -8.19
N HIS A 120 -6.80 9.28 -8.53
CA HIS A 120 -8.06 9.15 -7.82
C HIS A 120 -8.60 7.74 -8.03
N LYS A 121 -9.21 7.17 -7.00
CA LYS A 121 -9.64 5.79 -7.00
C LYS A 121 -10.83 5.57 -6.10
N SER A 122 -11.79 4.80 -6.58
CA SER A 122 -12.84 4.24 -5.74
C SER A 122 -12.28 3.09 -4.91
N LEU A 123 -12.86 2.86 -3.74
CA LEU A 123 -12.43 1.82 -2.81
C LEU A 123 -13.64 1.14 -2.18
N LEU A 124 -13.61 -0.19 -2.14
CA LEU A 124 -14.52 -1.02 -1.35
C LEU A 124 -13.67 -1.96 -0.51
N LEU A 125 -13.85 -1.91 0.81
CA LEU A 125 -13.17 -2.77 1.77
C LEU A 125 -14.21 -3.43 2.67
N ASP A 126 -14.22 -4.76 2.69
CA ASP A 126 -14.97 -5.59 3.63
C ASP A 126 -14.02 -6.06 4.73
N ILE A 127 -13.94 -5.27 5.82
CA ILE A 127 -13.03 -5.48 6.93
C ILE A 127 -13.78 -6.21 8.06
N PRO A 128 -13.32 -7.40 8.51
CA PRO A 128 -13.91 -8.08 9.65
C PRO A 128 -13.88 -7.22 10.92
N GLY A 129 -15.00 -7.16 11.64
CA GLY A 129 -15.11 -6.43 12.90
C GLY A 129 -14.56 -7.23 14.09
N HIS A 130 -13.31 -6.99 14.47
CA HIS A 130 -12.70 -7.51 15.70
C HIS A 130 -11.52 -6.64 16.14
N THR A 131 -11.01 -6.86 17.35
CA THR A 131 -9.84 -6.15 17.87
C THR A 131 -8.63 -6.31 16.95
N GLY A 132 -7.93 -5.20 16.67
CA GLY A 132 -6.72 -5.20 15.84
C GLY A 132 -6.94 -5.45 14.35
N ASN A 133 -8.18 -5.33 13.87
CA ASN A 133 -8.53 -5.46 12.45
C ASN A 133 -7.94 -4.35 11.56
N ILE A 134 -7.68 -3.17 12.14
CA ILE A 134 -6.98 -2.05 11.49
C ILE A 134 -5.83 -1.62 12.40
N ARG A 135 -4.64 -1.46 11.81
CA ARG A 135 -3.40 -1.18 12.52
C ARG A 135 -2.69 -0.01 11.85
N PHE A 136 -2.32 0.98 12.65
CA PHE A 136 -1.44 2.06 12.19
C PHE A 136 0.02 1.73 12.51
N ARG A 137 0.92 2.09 11.60
CA ARG A 137 2.37 1.98 11.76
C ARG A 137 3.06 3.25 11.30
N GLU A 138 4.08 3.62 12.04
CA GLU A 138 4.99 4.71 11.73
C GLU A 138 6.42 4.19 11.89
N PHE A 139 7.27 4.55 10.94
CA PHE A 139 8.67 4.15 10.84
C PHE A 139 9.55 5.36 10.59
#